data_AF-A0A2E2BYB8-F1
#
_entry.id   AF-A0A2E2BYB8-F1
#
_cell.length_a   1.000
_cell.length_b   1.000
_cell.length_c   1.000
_cell.angle_alpha   90.00
_cell.angle_beta   90.00
_cell.angle_gamma   90.00
#
_symmetry.space_group_name_H-M   'P 1'
#
loop_
_entity.id
_entity.type
_entity.pdbx_description
1 polymer ?
#
loop_
_entity_poly.entity_id
_entity_poly.type
_entity_poly.pdbx_seq_one_letter_code
_entity_poly.pdbx_strand_id
1 'polypeptide(L)'
;MHEAPSASAQTQHRQLLSQLSGILHDLEPIQNQLLELYQKKSQALRKINVKIIDECGVIEAELTRELQFVLLRRQQLLQSAGQQGLPADSLHDLLLKLDVPKSEPLFERIAAAQQRSKKLRHETWVQWIVSTRSYQHYTQVLELIAHAGQKVPTYSRGQNESGTGGVIFDASA
;
A
#
# COMPACT_ATOMS: atom_id res chain seq x y z
N MET A 1 -10.44 -39.08 39.33
CA MET A 1 -10.86 -39.03 37.91
C MET A 1 -10.62 -37.61 37.42
N HIS A 2 -9.56 -37.38 36.65
CA HIS A 2 -9.32 -36.11 35.96
C HIS A 2 -9.39 -36.41 34.46
N GLU A 3 -10.49 -35.96 33.85
CA GLU A 3 -10.77 -36.12 32.43
C GLU A 3 -9.75 -35.36 31.59
N ALA A 4 -9.36 -35.95 30.45
CA ALA A 4 -8.36 -35.45 29.52
C ALA A 4 -8.87 -34.21 28.73
N PRO A 5 -8.31 -33.01 28.94
CA PRO A 5 -8.59 -31.83 28.11
C PRO A 5 -7.52 -31.63 27.01
N SER A 6 -6.51 -32.50 26.91
CA SER A 6 -5.26 -32.22 26.18
C SER A 6 -5.31 -32.48 24.68
N ALA A 7 -6.10 -33.45 24.20
CA ALA A 7 -6.07 -33.86 22.79
C ALA A 7 -6.76 -32.85 21.84
N SER A 8 -7.87 -32.24 22.28
CA SER A 8 -8.61 -31.24 21.48
C SER A 8 -7.84 -29.92 21.40
N ALA A 9 -7.29 -29.45 22.52
CA ALA A 9 -6.46 -28.23 22.57
C ALA A 9 -5.21 -28.35 21.70
N GLN A 10 -4.50 -29.49 21.75
CA GLN A 10 -3.33 -29.73 20.89
C GLN A 10 -3.69 -29.76 19.39
N THR A 11 -4.85 -30.33 19.04
CA THR A 11 -5.34 -30.36 17.66
C THR A 11 -5.67 -28.95 17.16
N GLN A 12 -6.32 -28.13 17.99
CA GLN A 12 -6.62 -26.73 17.70
C GLN A 12 -5.36 -25.88 17.55
N HIS A 13 -4.36 -26.07 18.42
CA HIS A 13 -3.06 -25.37 18.31
C HIS A 13 -2.38 -25.69 16.98
N ARG A 14 -2.32 -26.98 16.60
CA ARG A 14 -1.72 -27.40 15.32
C ARG A 14 -2.47 -26.83 14.13
N GLN A 15 -3.81 -26.73 14.22
CA GLN A 15 -4.62 -26.11 13.17
C GLN A 15 -4.34 -24.61 13.03
N LEU A 16 -4.25 -23.86 14.13
CA LEU A 16 -3.92 -22.43 14.11
C LEU A 16 -2.53 -22.18 13.49
N LEU A 17 -1.54 -23.00 13.84
CA LEU A 17 -0.19 -22.90 13.28
C LEU A 17 -0.16 -23.21 11.78
N SER A 18 -0.91 -24.22 11.34
CA SER A 18 -1.06 -24.56 9.92
C SER A 18 -1.70 -23.41 9.14
N GLN A 19 -2.79 -22.83 9.66
CA GLN A 19 -3.47 -21.68 9.06
C GLN A 19 -2.56 -20.46 8.98
N LEU A 20 -1.80 -20.16 10.05
CA LEU A 20 -0.83 -19.07 10.08
C LEU A 20 0.27 -19.28 9.02
N SER A 21 0.82 -20.49 8.93
CA SER A 21 1.85 -20.82 7.94
C SER A 21 1.33 -20.66 6.50
N GLY A 22 0.08 -21.10 6.24
CA GLY A 22 -0.59 -20.90 4.96
C GLY A 22 -0.79 -19.43 4.61
N ILE A 23 -1.24 -18.61 5.56
CA ILE A 23 -1.36 -17.16 5.36
C ILE A 23 -0.01 -16.54 5.01
N LEU A 24 1.07 -16.90 5.70
CA LEU A 24 2.40 -16.37 5.39
C LEU A 24 2.94 -16.87 4.06
N HIS A 25 2.59 -18.11 3.66
CA HIS A 25 2.97 -18.69 2.37
C HIS A 25 2.32 -17.92 1.21
N ASP A 26 1.06 -17.54 1.37
CA ASP A 26 0.33 -16.79 0.34
C ASP A 26 0.70 -15.29 0.35
N LEU A 27 1.01 -14.72 1.51
CA LEU A 27 1.35 -13.30 1.65
C LEU A 27 2.69 -12.95 0.99
N GLU A 28 3.69 -13.80 1.18
CA GLU A 28 5.06 -13.56 0.71
C GLU A 28 5.20 -13.31 -0.80
N PRO A 29 4.68 -14.17 -1.70
CA PRO A 29 4.78 -13.94 -3.14
C PRO A 29 4.08 -12.65 -3.55
N ILE A 30 2.88 -12.36 -3.01
CA ILE A 30 2.13 -11.14 -3.32
C ILE A 30 2.93 -9.90 -2.93
N GLN A 31 3.53 -9.89 -1.73
CA GLN A 31 4.36 -8.76 -1.30
C GLN A 31 5.59 -8.54 -2.18
N ASN A 32 6.25 -9.61 -2.60
CA ASN A 32 7.41 -9.52 -3.49
C ASN A 32 7.00 -9.00 -4.88
N GLN A 33 5.92 -9.55 -5.45
CA GLN A 33 5.38 -9.10 -6.74
C GLN A 33 4.95 -7.63 -6.70
N LEU A 34 4.30 -7.18 -5.63
CA LEU A 34 3.95 -5.76 -5.47
C LEU A 34 5.20 -4.87 -5.38
N LEU A 35 6.26 -5.31 -4.70
CA LEU A 35 7.51 -4.55 -4.62
C LEU A 35 8.18 -4.41 -6.00
N GLU A 36 8.25 -5.50 -6.75
CA GLU A 36 8.79 -5.51 -8.12
C GLU A 36 7.94 -4.63 -9.05
N LEU A 37 6.61 -4.73 -8.94
CA LEU A 37 5.67 -3.92 -9.69
C LEU A 37 5.87 -2.42 -9.41
N TYR A 38 6.06 -2.05 -8.14
CA TYR A 38 6.29 -0.66 -7.75
C TYR A 38 7.64 -0.12 -8.22
N GLN A 39 8.68 -0.96 -8.26
CA GLN A 39 9.94 -0.60 -8.89
C GLN A 39 9.76 -0.36 -10.40
N LYS A 40 9.07 -1.27 -11.10
CA LYS A 40 8.76 -1.13 -12.53
C LYS A 40 7.95 0.13 -12.83
N LYS A 41 6.89 0.37 -12.05
CA LYS A 41 6.02 1.56 -12.18
C LYS A 41 6.78 2.85 -11.89
N SER A 42 7.66 2.88 -10.89
CA SER A 42 8.53 4.03 -10.60
C SER A 42 9.48 4.35 -11.76
N GLN A 43 10.07 3.34 -12.39
CA GLN A 43 10.90 3.54 -13.58
C GLN A 43 10.09 4.04 -14.78
N ALA A 44 8.87 3.53 -14.97
CA ALA A 44 7.97 3.95 -16.03
C ALA A 44 7.52 5.41 -15.85
N LEU A 45 7.21 5.83 -14.62
CA LEU A 45 6.90 7.23 -14.28
C LEU A 45 8.04 8.18 -14.63
N ARG A 46 9.29 7.82 -14.31
CA ARG A 46 10.47 8.63 -14.65
C ARG A 46 10.69 8.78 -16.17
N LYS A 47 10.33 7.76 -16.94
CA LYS A 47 10.46 7.73 -18.40
C LYS A 47 9.20 8.21 -19.14
N ILE A 48 8.14 8.58 -18.41
CA ILE A 48 6.83 8.96 -18.96
C ILE A 48 6.28 7.87 -19.90
N ASN A 49 6.50 6.60 -19.54
CA ASN A 49 6.00 5.47 -20.33
C ASN A 49 4.58 5.11 -19.89
N VAL A 50 3.59 5.81 -20.45
CA VAL A 50 2.16 5.68 -20.11
C VAL A 50 1.67 4.25 -20.27
N LYS A 51 2.05 3.57 -21.35
CA LYS A 51 1.64 2.18 -21.60
C LYS A 51 2.03 1.24 -20.46
N ILE A 52 3.29 1.34 -19.99
CA ILE A 52 3.75 0.51 -18.88
C ILE A 52 3.07 0.90 -17.56
N ILE A 53 2.77 2.19 -17.36
CA ILE A 53 2.03 2.65 -16.17
C ILE A 53 0.64 2.03 -16.14
N ASP A 54 -0.07 2.01 -17.27
CA ASP A 54 -1.41 1.43 -17.38
C ASP A 54 -1.39 -0.09 -17.18
N GLU A 55 -0.45 -0.79 -17.82
CA GLU A 55 -0.23 -2.24 -17.60
C GLU A 55 0.06 -2.53 -16.12
N CYS A 56 0.89 -1.71 -15.46
CA CYS A 56 1.15 -1.88 -14.03
C CYS A 56 -0.10 -1.67 -13.19
N GLY A 57 -1.00 -0.76 -13.58
CA GLY A 57 -2.26 -0.51 -12.87
C GLY A 57 -3.19 -1.72 -12.87
N VAL A 58 -3.26 -2.47 -13.98
CA VAL A 58 -4.06 -3.71 -14.07
C VAL A 58 -3.51 -4.77 -13.11
N ILE A 59 -2.20 -5.02 -13.17
CA ILE A 59 -1.55 -6.02 -12.31
C ILE A 59 -1.66 -5.61 -10.83
N GLU A 60 -1.51 -4.30 -10.53
CA GLU A 60 -1.67 -3.77 -9.17
C GLU A 60 -3.05 -4.05 -8.60
N ALA A 61 -4.11 -3.89 -9.40
CA ALA A 61 -5.49 -4.15 -8.99
C ALA A 61 -5.71 -5.64 -8.67
N GLU A 62 -5.13 -6.54 -9.45
CA GLU A 62 -5.19 -7.99 -9.22
C GLU A 62 -4.48 -8.38 -7.93
N LEU A 63 -3.22 -7.98 -7.77
CA LEU A 63 -2.43 -8.27 -6.56
C LEU A 63 -3.03 -7.66 -5.30
N THR A 64 -3.63 -6.46 -5.41
CA THR A 64 -4.33 -5.84 -4.28
C THR A 64 -5.56 -6.65 -3.87
N ARG A 65 -6.30 -7.18 -4.84
CA ARG A 65 -7.45 -8.06 -4.57
C ARG A 65 -7.01 -9.35 -3.87
N GLU A 66 -5.94 -9.97 -4.34
CA GLU A 66 -5.37 -11.16 -3.68
C GLU A 66 -4.90 -10.86 -2.26
N LEU A 67 -4.23 -9.73 -2.06
CA LEU A 67 -3.79 -9.28 -0.74
C LEU A 67 -4.98 -9.10 0.23
N GLN A 68 -6.10 -8.55 -0.25
CA GLN A 68 -7.32 -8.42 0.55
C GLN A 68 -7.85 -9.78 1.03
N PHE A 69 -7.83 -10.80 0.19
CA PHE A 69 -8.22 -12.16 0.60
C PHE A 69 -7.30 -12.74 1.67
N VAL A 70 -5.98 -12.52 1.56
CA VAL A 70 -5.02 -12.95 2.59
C VAL A 70 -5.27 -12.20 3.92
N LEU A 71 -5.50 -10.89 3.86
CA LEU A 71 -5.77 -10.07 5.04
C LEU A 71 -7.09 -10.46 5.73
N LEU A 72 -8.12 -10.80 4.96
CA LEU A 72 -9.38 -11.31 5.50
C LEU A 72 -9.17 -12.64 6.23
N ARG A 73 -8.41 -13.58 5.64
CA ARG A 73 -8.06 -14.85 6.29
C ARG A 73 -7.28 -14.64 7.59
N ARG A 74 -6.32 -13.70 7.60
CA ARG A 74 -5.62 -13.28 8.82
C ARG A 74 -6.60 -12.77 9.89
N GLN A 75 -7.53 -11.91 9.51
CA GLN A 75 -8.51 -11.35 10.44
C GLN A 75 -9.41 -12.44 11.03
N GLN A 76 -9.90 -13.36 10.20
CA GLN A 76 -10.71 -14.49 10.65
C GLN A 76 -9.94 -15.39 11.63
N LEU A 77 -8.67 -15.67 11.35
CA LEU A 77 -7.79 -16.42 12.26
C LEU A 77 -7.70 -15.75 13.64
N LEU A 78 -7.37 -14.46 13.66
CA LEU A 78 -7.22 -13.70 14.91
C LEU A 78 -8.54 -13.57 15.68
N GLN A 79 -9.67 -13.40 14.98
CA GLN A 79 -10.99 -13.39 15.61
C GLN A 79 -11.33 -14.75 16.24
N SER A 80 -11.04 -15.85 15.53
CA SER A 80 -11.27 -17.21 16.02
C SER A 80 -10.39 -17.51 17.25
N ALA A 81 -9.14 -17.04 17.25
CA ALA A 81 -8.25 -17.13 18.39
C ALA A 81 -8.77 -16.29 19.58
N GLY A 82 -9.25 -15.06 19.32
CA GLY A 82 -9.85 -14.19 20.34
C GLY A 82 -11.06 -14.82 21.04
N GLN A 83 -11.91 -15.52 20.30
CA GLN A 83 -13.06 -16.26 20.86
C GLN A 83 -12.62 -17.39 21.80
N GLN A 84 -11.39 -17.87 21.68
CA GLN A 84 -10.79 -18.91 22.52
C GLN A 84 -9.98 -18.31 23.70
N GLY A 85 -10.03 -16.99 23.90
CA GLY A 85 -9.26 -16.29 24.94
C GLY A 85 -7.79 -16.07 24.60
N LEU A 86 -7.38 -16.30 23.35
CA LEU A 86 -6.04 -16.02 22.86
C LEU A 86 -5.92 -14.56 22.37
N PRO A 87 -4.70 -14.00 22.26
CA PRO A 87 -4.50 -12.65 21.74
C PRO A 87 -5.00 -12.51 20.31
N ALA A 88 -5.79 -11.46 20.05
CA ALA A 88 -6.36 -11.17 18.74
C ALA A 88 -5.71 -9.98 18.03
N ASP A 89 -4.74 -9.30 18.67
CA ASP A 89 -4.16 -8.07 18.14
C ASP A 89 -3.13 -8.34 17.03
N SER A 90 -2.29 -9.36 17.22
CA SER A 90 -1.22 -9.67 16.28
C SER A 90 -0.90 -11.17 16.18
N LEU A 91 -0.43 -11.60 15.00
CA LEU A 91 0.06 -12.97 14.80
C LEU A 91 1.31 -13.26 15.64
N HIS A 92 2.07 -12.22 16.01
CA HIS A 92 3.24 -12.36 16.86
C HIS A 92 2.83 -12.71 18.30
N ASP A 93 1.86 -11.98 18.86
CA ASP A 93 1.36 -12.24 20.22
C ASP A 93 0.64 -13.59 20.29
N LEU A 94 -0.05 -13.97 19.21
CA LEU A 94 -0.65 -15.30 19.08
C LEU A 94 0.42 -16.41 19.17
N LEU A 95 1.54 -16.31 18.45
CA LEU A 95 2.63 -17.28 18.54
C LEU A 95 3.25 -17.34 19.94
N LEU A 96 3.43 -16.19 20.59
CA LEU A 96 3.95 -16.12 21.96
C LEU A 96 3.04 -16.85 22.96
N LYS A 97 1.72 -16.76 22.79
CA LYS A 97 0.75 -17.48 23.65
C LYS A 97 0.60 -18.96 23.34
N LEU A 98 0.88 -19.38 22.11
CA LEU A 98 0.90 -20.78 21.71
C LEU A 98 2.17 -21.53 22.19
N ASP A 99 3.03 -20.86 22.97
CA ASP A 99 4.30 -21.39 23.49
C ASP A 99 5.22 -21.92 22.37
N VAL A 100 5.14 -21.29 21.20
CA VAL A 100 5.99 -21.64 20.05
C VAL A 100 7.41 -21.15 20.35
N PRO A 101 8.44 -21.99 20.19
CA PRO A 101 9.82 -21.57 20.39
C PRO A 101 10.14 -20.34 19.54
N LYS A 102 10.80 -19.33 20.10
CA LYS A 102 11.19 -18.13 19.34
C LYS A 102 12.12 -18.43 18.17
N SER A 103 12.81 -19.58 18.20
CA SER A 103 13.64 -20.10 17.12
C SER A 103 12.84 -20.65 15.93
N GLU A 104 11.51 -20.74 16.05
CA GLU A 104 10.65 -21.23 14.98
C GLU A 104 10.70 -20.24 13.78
N PRO A 105 10.87 -20.73 12.54
CA PRO A 105 11.00 -19.89 11.35
C PRO A 105 9.79 -18.98 11.11
N LEU A 106 8.64 -19.25 11.74
CA LEU A 106 7.45 -18.41 11.68
C LEU A 106 7.68 -17.01 12.22
N PHE A 107 8.49 -16.85 13.28
CA PHE A 107 8.80 -15.52 13.82
C PHE A 107 9.57 -14.66 12.81
N GLU A 108 10.58 -15.24 12.16
CA GLU A 108 11.36 -14.57 11.13
C GLU A 108 10.49 -14.21 9.91
N ARG A 109 9.63 -15.13 9.47
CA ARG A 109 8.71 -14.90 8.35
C ARG A 109 7.72 -13.77 8.64
N ILE A 110 7.20 -13.67 9.87
CA ILE A 110 6.34 -12.55 10.29
C ILE A 110 7.12 -11.24 10.25
N ALA A 111 8.35 -11.20 10.80
CA ALA A 111 9.18 -10.01 10.80
C ALA A 111 9.52 -9.54 9.38
N ALA A 112 9.89 -10.48 8.49
CA ALA A 112 10.14 -10.21 7.08
C ALA A 112 8.90 -9.66 6.37
N ALA A 113 7.72 -10.26 6.61
CA ALA A 113 6.47 -9.78 6.05
C ALA A 113 6.12 -8.35 6.53
N GLN A 114 6.38 -8.02 7.80
CA GLN A 114 6.19 -6.67 8.32
C GLN A 114 7.16 -5.67 7.68
N GLN A 115 8.42 -6.05 7.48
CA GLN A 115 9.41 -5.20 6.80
C GLN A 115 9.01 -4.93 5.35
N ARG A 116 8.57 -5.96 4.62
CA ARG A 116 8.04 -5.81 3.26
C ARG A 116 6.82 -4.88 3.23
N SER A 117 5.88 -5.01 4.16
CA SER A 117 4.74 -4.09 4.28
C SER A 117 5.15 -2.64 4.57
N LYS A 118 6.19 -2.41 5.38
CA LYS A 118 6.73 -1.04 5.60
C LYS A 118 7.30 -0.46 4.30
N LYS A 119 8.06 -1.26 3.55
CA LYS A 119 8.62 -0.85 2.25
C LYS A 119 7.54 -0.57 1.21
N LEU A 120 6.54 -1.46 1.09
CA LEU A 120 5.39 -1.26 0.21
C LEU A 120 4.68 0.06 0.50
N ARG A 121 4.37 0.34 1.77
CA ARG A 121 3.77 1.62 2.16
C ARG A 121 4.63 2.80 1.73
N HIS A 122 5.94 2.75 1.98
CA HIS A 122 6.83 3.83 1.55
C HIS A 122 6.74 4.07 0.02
N GLU A 123 6.82 3.02 -0.79
CA GLU A 123 6.72 3.12 -2.26
C GLU A 123 5.37 3.68 -2.72
N THR A 124 4.26 3.20 -2.14
CA THR A 124 2.92 3.73 -2.45
C THR A 124 2.82 5.22 -2.14
N TRP A 125 3.36 5.67 -1.01
CA TRP A 125 3.39 7.08 -0.63
C TRP A 125 4.20 7.94 -1.61
N VAL A 126 5.39 7.46 -2.00
CA VAL A 126 6.23 8.16 -3.00
C VAL A 126 5.48 8.29 -4.33
N GLN A 127 4.87 7.20 -4.81
CA GLN A 127 4.11 7.23 -6.07
C GLN A 127 2.91 8.17 -5.99
N TRP A 128 2.18 8.19 -4.87
CA TRP A 128 1.07 9.12 -4.67
C TRP A 128 1.53 10.57 -4.76
N ILE A 129 2.61 10.95 -4.05
CA ILE A 129 3.18 12.31 -4.10
C ILE A 129 3.54 12.71 -5.53
N VAL A 130 4.22 11.82 -6.27
CA VAL A 130 4.62 12.07 -7.66
C VAL A 130 3.39 12.30 -8.55
N SER A 131 2.39 11.42 -8.46
CA SER A 131 1.17 11.54 -9.25
C SER A 131 0.40 12.83 -8.94
N THR A 132 0.26 13.20 -7.67
CA THR A 132 -0.42 14.43 -7.25
C THR A 132 0.31 15.67 -7.78
N ARG A 133 1.64 15.74 -7.66
CA ARG A 133 2.42 16.88 -8.17
C ARG A 133 2.35 16.98 -9.69
N SER A 134 2.48 15.86 -10.39
CA SER A 134 2.33 15.83 -11.85
C SER A 134 0.97 16.34 -12.30
N TYR A 135 -0.11 15.88 -11.64
CA TYR A 135 -1.47 16.37 -11.90
C TYR A 135 -1.58 17.89 -11.72
N GLN A 136 -1.08 18.44 -10.61
CA GLN A 136 -1.09 19.89 -10.36
C GLN A 136 -0.36 20.68 -11.46
N HIS A 137 0.81 20.22 -11.88
CA HIS A 137 1.56 20.87 -12.95
C HIS A 137 0.84 20.80 -14.30
N TYR A 138 0.19 19.66 -14.61
CA TYR A 138 -0.61 19.56 -15.83
C TYR A 138 -1.81 20.51 -15.81
N THR A 139 -2.50 20.65 -14.67
CA THR A 139 -3.57 21.64 -14.53
C THR A 139 -3.06 23.05 -14.76
N GLN A 140 -1.93 23.43 -14.18
CA GLN A 140 -1.32 24.76 -14.37
C GLN A 140 -0.96 25.03 -15.84
N VAL A 141 -0.41 24.03 -16.54
CA VAL A 141 -0.11 24.15 -17.97
C VAL A 141 -1.39 24.28 -18.80
N LEU A 142 -2.43 23.51 -18.48
CA LEU A 142 -3.73 23.60 -19.15
C LEU A 142 -4.39 24.96 -18.94
N GLU A 143 -4.33 25.52 -17.73
CA GLU A 143 -4.81 26.89 -17.45
C GLU A 143 -4.03 27.93 -18.25
N LEU A 144 -2.70 27.80 -18.32
CA LEU A 144 -1.86 28.71 -19.11
C LEU A 144 -2.22 28.65 -20.60
N ILE A 145 -2.47 27.46 -21.15
CA ILE A 145 -2.90 27.29 -22.54
C ILE A 145 -4.31 27.85 -22.75
N ALA A 146 -5.26 27.48 -21.88
CA ALA A 146 -6.66 27.88 -21.99
C ALA A 146 -6.84 29.40 -21.90
N HIS A 147 -5.97 30.09 -21.15
CA HIS A 147 -5.99 31.53 -21.01
C HIS A 147 -4.91 32.26 -21.82
N ALA A 148 -4.18 31.56 -22.70
CA ALA A 148 -3.07 32.12 -23.49
C ALA A 148 -2.05 32.91 -22.66
N GLY A 149 -1.80 32.48 -21.42
CA GLY A 149 -0.93 33.18 -20.46
C GLY A 149 -1.56 34.41 -19.77
N GLN A 150 -2.82 34.75 -20.05
CA GLN A 150 -3.54 35.80 -19.34
C GLN A 150 -4.03 35.25 -18.00
N LYS A 151 -3.61 35.86 -16.88
CA LYS A 151 -4.16 35.52 -15.56
C LYS A 151 -5.66 35.76 -15.56
N VAL A 152 -6.47 34.73 -15.31
CA VAL A 152 -7.88 34.93 -14.97
C VAL A 152 -7.93 35.81 -13.72
N PRO A 153 -8.62 36.95 -13.72
CA PRO A 153 -8.80 37.72 -12.51
C PRO A 153 -9.73 36.92 -11.58
N THR A 154 -9.17 36.24 -10.58
CA THR A 154 -9.93 35.49 -9.57
C THR A 154 -10.67 36.42 -8.57
N TYR A 155 -10.62 37.74 -8.79
CA TYR A 155 -11.35 38.73 -8.01
C TYR A 155 -11.94 39.83 -8.90
N SER A 156 -12.87 39.50 -9.79
CA SER A 156 -13.75 40.53 -10.38
C SER A 156 -15.04 40.64 -9.56
N ARG A 157 -14.91 41.10 -8.32
CA ARG A 157 -15.98 41.87 -7.67
C ARG A 157 -15.51 43.31 -7.49
N GLY A 158 -15.52 44.03 -8.61
CA GLY A 158 -15.45 45.47 -8.68
C GLY A 158 -14.04 46.05 -8.65
N GLN A 159 -13.43 46.22 -9.82
CA GLN A 159 -12.95 47.54 -10.27
C GLN A 159 -12.35 47.41 -11.67
N ASN A 160 -12.71 48.38 -12.52
CA ASN A 160 -12.16 48.59 -13.84
C ASN A 160 -10.67 48.90 -13.70
N GLU A 161 -9.79 48.08 -14.27
CA GLU A 161 -8.43 48.52 -14.61
C GLU A 161 -8.13 48.16 -16.06
N SER A 162 -8.04 49.21 -16.84
CA SER A 162 -7.67 49.24 -18.25
C SER A 162 -6.17 49.02 -18.41
N GLY A 163 -5.78 48.13 -19.33
CA GLY A 163 -4.52 48.20 -20.05
C GLY A 163 -3.27 47.67 -19.33
N THR A 164 -2.72 46.56 -19.82
CA THR A 164 -1.51 46.52 -20.68
C THR A 164 -1.02 45.09 -20.72
N GLY A 165 -1.19 44.44 -21.88
CA GLY A 165 -0.44 43.24 -22.21
C GLY A 165 1.02 43.60 -22.49
N GLY A 166 1.93 42.69 -22.13
CA GLY A 166 3.31 42.66 -22.64
C GLY A 166 4.38 43.13 -21.65
N VAL A 167 4.84 42.26 -20.73
CA VAL A 167 6.13 42.45 -20.03
C VAL A 167 6.84 41.13 -19.69
N ILE A 168 6.68 40.04 -20.45
CA ILE A 168 7.43 38.78 -20.17
C ILE A 168 8.52 38.47 -21.21
N PHE A 169 8.62 39.23 -22.31
CA PHE A 169 9.65 39.00 -23.33
C PHE A 169 10.86 39.94 -23.29
N ASP A 170 10.87 40.96 -22.43
CA ASP A 170 11.99 41.90 -22.37
C ASP A 170 12.63 41.91 -20.98
N ALA A 171 13.50 40.92 -20.76
CA ALA A 171 14.53 41.00 -19.75
C ALA A 171 15.81 40.35 -20.31
N SER A 172 16.73 41.22 -20.73
CA SER A 172 18.18 41.02 -20.95
C SER A 172 18.69 40.32 -22.23
N ALA A 173 19.05 41.15 -23.21
CA ALA A 173 20.37 41.16 -23.86
C ALA A 173 20.81 42.62 -24.10
#